data_AF-A0A7C4XM35-F1
#
_entry.id   AF-A0A7C4XM35-F1
#
_cell.length_a   1.000
_cell.length_b   1.000
_cell.length_c   1.000
_cell.angle_alpha   90.00
_cell.angle_beta   90.00
_cell.angle_gamma   90.00
#
_symmetry.space_group_name_H-M   'P 1'
#
loop_
_entity.id
_entity.type
_entity.pdbx_description
1 polymer ?
#
loop_
_entity_poly.entity_id
_entity_poly.type
_entity_poly.pdbx_seq_one_letter_code
_entity_poly.pdbx_strand_id
1 'polypeptide(L)'
;VVVNKPSNWSRLGILVVEGLSPETPKYLYYLGRVLYWTYLVNISLAVFNAAPLIITDGGRIIYEFSRKYGLTKINNVIQWTTVVITAILLVTGFMIII
;
A
#
# COMPACT_ATOMS: atom_id res chain seq x y z
N VAL A 1 -9.26 31.56 -26.42
CA VAL A 1 -7.83 31.46 -26.05
C VAL A 1 -7.16 30.51 -27.02
N VAL A 2 -6.21 30.99 -27.83
CA VAL A 2 -5.48 30.15 -28.79
C VAL A 2 -4.28 29.55 -28.05
N VAL A 3 -4.23 28.22 -27.96
CA VAL A 3 -3.14 27.49 -27.31
C VAL A 3 -2.12 27.11 -28.39
N ASN A 4 -0.95 27.74 -28.37
CA ASN A 4 0.14 27.45 -29.30
C ASN A 4 0.97 26.27 -28.81
N LYS A 5 1.25 25.31 -29.71
CA LYS A 5 2.03 24.10 -29.42
C LYS A 5 3.53 24.39 -29.45
N PRO A 6 4.33 23.94 -28.47
CA PRO A 6 5.79 24.03 -28.54
C PRO A 6 6.34 23.14 -29.67
N SER A 7 7.25 23.72 -30.47
CA SER A 7 7.78 23.19 -31.74
C SER A 7 8.37 21.78 -31.67
N ASN A 8 8.84 21.32 -30.52
CA ASN A 8 9.65 20.11 -30.40
C ASN A 8 8.84 18.84 -30.05
N TRP A 9 7.52 18.96 -29.92
CA TRP A 9 6.67 17.84 -29.50
C TRP A 9 5.80 17.39 -30.68
N SER A 10 5.91 16.13 -31.08
CA SER A 10 5.18 15.58 -32.24
C SER A 10 3.72 15.26 -31.92
N ARG A 11 3.39 14.92 -30.68
CA ARG A 11 2.03 14.52 -30.26
C ARG A 11 1.28 15.71 -29.63
N LEU A 12 0.08 15.99 -30.12
CA LEU A 12 -0.89 16.87 -29.45
C LEU A 12 -1.61 16.02 -28.40
N GLY A 13 -1.17 16.10 -27.15
CA GLY A 13 -1.84 15.49 -26.02
C GLY A 13 -2.30 16.58 -25.06
N ILE A 14 -3.53 16.46 -24.55
CA ILE A 14 -3.97 17.23 -23.39
C ILE A 14 -3.53 16.42 -22.17
N LEU A 15 -2.56 16.93 -21.42
CA LEU A 15 -2.28 16.42 -20.08
C LEU A 15 -3.45 16.82 -19.19
N VAL A 16 -4.43 15.93 -19.03
CA VAL A 16 -5.41 16.04 -17.95
C VAL A 16 -4.67 15.63 -16.68
N VAL A 17 -4.01 16.59 -16.06
CA VAL A 17 -3.53 16.43 -14.70
C VAL A 17 -4.76 16.62 -13.82
N GLU A 18 -5.16 15.59 -13.08
CA GLU A 18 -6.13 15.71 -11.99
C GLU A 18 -5.47 16.50 -10.85
N GLY A 19 -5.20 17.79 -11.10
CA GLY A 19 -4.73 18.75 -10.13
C GLY A 19 -5.91 19.43 -9.46
N LEU A 20 -5.74 19.81 -8.19
CA LEU A 20 -6.75 20.60 -7.50
C LEU A 20 -7.04 21.88 -8.31
N SER A 21 -8.33 22.22 -8.44
CA SER A 21 -8.76 23.46 -9.10
C SER A 21 -8.00 24.66 -8.50
N PRO A 22 -7.61 25.67 -9.29
CA PRO A 22 -6.97 26.90 -8.81
C PRO A 22 -7.76 27.60 -7.68
N GLU A 23 -9.06 27.33 -7.61
CA GLU A 23 -9.98 27.89 -6.61
C GLU A 23 -9.97 27.14 -5.28
N THR A 24 -9.27 26.00 -5.22
CA THR A 24 -9.24 25.17 -4.01
C THR A 24 -8.40 25.86 -2.93
N PRO A 25 -8.96 26.11 -1.73
CA PRO A 25 -8.21 26.72 -0.65
C PRO A 25 -6.98 25.88 -0.27
N LYS A 26 -5.83 26.54 -0.06
CA LYS A 26 -4.56 25.87 0.28
C LYS A 26 -4.68 24.96 1.51
N TYR A 27 -5.51 25.32 2.49
CA TYR A 27 -5.71 24.49 3.69
C TYR A 27 -6.36 23.14 3.38
N LEU A 28 -7.28 23.07 2.43
CA LEU A 28 -7.92 21.83 1.99
C LEU A 28 -6.92 20.90 1.31
N TYR A 29 -6.00 21.46 0.52
CA TYR A 29 -4.89 20.70 -0.06
C TYR A 29 -4.02 20.03 1.00
N TYR A 30 -3.57 20.80 2.01
CA TYR A 30 -2.74 20.24 3.08
C TYR A 30 -3.49 19.22 3.93
N LEU A 31 -4.76 19.49 4.25
CA LEU A 31 -5.61 18.55 4.98
C LEU A 31 -5.78 17.24 4.20
N GLY A 32 -6.13 17.32 2.92
CA GLY A 32 -6.27 16.15 2.05
C GLY A 32 -4.97 15.35 1.98
N ARG A 33 -3.81 16.02 1.90
CA ARG A 33 -2.50 15.37 1.91
C ARG A 33 -2.23 14.63 3.22
N VAL A 34 -2.53 15.24 4.37
CA VAL A 34 -2.36 14.61 5.69
C VAL A 34 -3.30 13.41 5.86
N LEU A 35 -4.57 13.55 5.46
CA LEU A 35 -5.55 12.46 5.53
C LEU A 35 -5.15 11.31 4.61
N TYR A 36 -4.70 11.61 3.39
CA TYR A 36 -4.24 10.59 2.45
C TYR A 36 -3.03 9.82 2.98
N TRP A 37 -2.03 10.51 3.55
CA TRP A 37 -0.89 9.85 4.19
C TRP A 37 -1.30 9.02 5.40
N THR A 38 -2.14 9.57 6.27
CA THR A 38 -2.67 8.85 7.45
C THR A 38 -3.42 7.60 7.03
N TYR A 39 -4.24 7.69 5.97
CA TYR A 39 -4.95 6.56 5.40
C TYR A 39 -3.98 5.51 4.87
N LEU A 40 -3.00 5.91 4.04
CA LEU A 40 -1.99 4.99 3.49
C LEU A 40 -1.20 4.27 4.58
N VAL A 41 -0.80 4.96 5.64
CA VAL A 41 -0.07 4.35 6.76
C VAL A 41 -0.96 3.36 7.51
N ASN A 42 -2.20 3.73 7.82
CA ASN A 42 -3.12 2.85 8.57
C ASN A 42 -3.55 1.62 7.77
N ILE A 43 -3.85 1.76 6.48
CA ILE A 43 -4.21 0.62 5.63
C ILE A 43 -3.02 -0.33 5.49
N SER A 44 -1.80 0.19 5.36
CA SER A 44 -0.59 -0.63 5.31
C SER A 44 -0.41 -1.43 6.60
N LEU A 45 -0.50 -0.77 7.76
CA LEU A 45 -0.43 -1.42 9.07
C LEU A 45 -1.53 -2.48 9.24
N ALA A 46 -2.75 -2.18 8.80
CA ALA A 46 -3.87 -3.12 8.87
C ALA A 46 -3.61 -4.37 8.01
N VAL A 47 -3.07 -4.22 6.81
CA VAL A 47 -2.70 -5.35 5.92
C VAL A 47 -1.61 -6.21 6.57
N PHE A 48 -0.55 -5.60 7.13
CA PHE A 48 0.49 -6.33 7.82
C PHE A 48 -0.06 -7.06 9.05
N ASN A 49 -0.89 -6.42 9.87
CA ASN A 49 -1.49 -7.04 11.05
C ASN A 49 -2.49 -8.16 10.71
N ALA A 50 -3.21 -8.05 9.59
CA ALA A 50 -4.15 -9.08 9.14
C ALA A 50 -3.46 -10.29 8.49
N ALA A 51 -2.21 -10.14 8.04
CA ALA A 51 -1.46 -11.22 7.42
C ALA A 51 -1.25 -12.40 8.40
N PRO A 52 -1.20 -13.65 7.92
CA PRO A 52 -0.93 -14.84 8.75
C PRO A 52 0.55 -14.92 9.16
N LEU A 53 1.06 -13.93 9.88
CA LEU A 53 2.44 -13.86 10.37
C LEU A 53 2.49 -14.22 11.85
N ILE A 54 3.56 -14.88 12.28
CA ILE A 54 3.70 -15.42 13.65
C ILE A 54 3.51 -14.34 14.73
N ILE A 55 3.87 -13.09 14.43
CA ILE A 55 3.83 -11.97 15.37
C ILE A 55 2.58 -11.09 15.27
N THR A 56 1.67 -11.36 14.33
CA THR A 56 0.54 -10.48 14.02
C THR A 56 -0.79 -11.03 14.54
N ASP A 57 -1.79 -10.14 14.68
CA ASP A 57 -3.13 -10.52 15.11
C ASP A 57 -3.77 -11.56 14.18
N GLY A 58 -3.55 -11.43 12.86
CA GLY A 58 -4.00 -12.41 11.87
C GLY A 58 -3.39 -13.80 12.08
N GLY A 59 -2.09 -13.88 12.39
CA GLY A 59 -1.44 -15.16 12.70
C GLY A 59 -1.94 -15.79 13.98
N ARG A 60 -2.25 -14.98 15.01
CA ARG A 60 -2.86 -15.46 16.25
C ARG A 60 -4.25 -16.04 16.02
N ILE A 61 -5.10 -15.36 15.24
CA ILE A 61 -6.45 -15.84 14.90
C ILE A 61 -6.37 -17.20 14.19
N ILE A 62 -5.48 -17.33 13.19
CA ILE A 62 -5.33 -18.57 12.42
C ILE A 62 -4.71 -19.68 13.28
N TYR A 63 -3.80 -19.34 14.19
CA TYR A 63 -3.27 -20.29 15.17
C TYR A 63 -4.37 -20.84 16.08
N GLU A 64 -5.21 -19.97 16.66
CA GLU A 64 -6.31 -20.38 17.53
C GLU A 64 -7.35 -21.24 16.77
N PHE A 65 -7.67 -20.85 15.54
CA PHE A 65 -8.52 -21.63 14.64
C PHE A 65 -7.91 -23.00 14.33
N SER A 66 -6.67 -23.03 13.84
CA SER A 66 -6.01 -24.29 13.45
C SER A 66 -5.81 -25.25 14.61
N ARG A 67 -5.56 -24.73 15.83
CA ARG A 67 -5.49 -25.54 17.05
C ARG A 67 -6.81 -26.25 17.34
N LYS A 68 -7.95 -25.59 17.12
CA LYS A 68 -9.28 -26.17 17.32
C LYS A 68 -9.55 -27.37 16.39
N TYR A 69 -8.97 -27.37 15.19
CA TYR A 69 -9.18 -28.42 14.17
C TYR A 69 -7.99 -29.39 14.02
N GLY A 70 -6.97 -29.31 14.88
CA GLY A 70 -5.79 -30.17 14.78
C GLY A 70 -4.87 -29.88 13.59
N LEU A 71 -4.99 -28.69 12.97
CA LEU A 71 -4.26 -28.29 11.76
C LEU A 71 -2.96 -27.50 12.08
N THR A 72 -2.41 -27.66 13.28
CA THR A 72 -1.26 -26.87 13.78
C THR A 72 -0.02 -27.00 12.91
N LYS A 73 0.24 -28.19 12.34
CA LYS A 73 1.36 -28.40 11.40
C LYS A 73 1.20 -27.59 10.11
N ILE A 74 -0.01 -27.59 9.54
CA ILE A 74 -0.32 -26.83 8.31
C ILE A 74 -0.23 -25.33 8.60
N ASN A 75 -0.77 -24.89 9.72
CA ASN A 75 -0.66 -23.50 10.15
C ASN A 75 0.80 -23.04 10.26
N ASN A 76 1.68 -23.83 10.88
CA ASN A 76 3.09 -23.48 10.97
C ASN A 76 3.74 -23.32 9.58
N VAL A 77 3.43 -24.22 8.63
CA VAL A 77 3.94 -24.11 7.26
C VAL A 77 3.45 -22.83 6.59
N ILE A 78 2.16 -22.51 6.71
CA ILE A 78 1.57 -21.30 6.15
C ILE A 78 2.25 -20.06 6.74
N GLN A 79 2.33 -19.96 8.07
CA GLN A 79 2.88 -18.78 8.72
C GLN A 79 4.36 -18.55 8.38
N TRP A 80 5.19 -19.61 8.39
CA TRP A 80 6.58 -19.49 7.97
C TRP A 80 6.73 -19.10 6.51
N THR A 81 5.91 -19.67 5.63
CA THR A 81 5.90 -19.30 4.20
C THR A 81 5.53 -17.83 4.03
N THR A 82 4.51 -17.35 4.74
CA THR A 82 4.10 -15.94 4.69
C THR A 82 5.19 -15.01 5.25
N VAL A 83 5.90 -15.40 6.31
CA VAL A 83 7.04 -14.63 6.85
C VAL A 83 8.14 -14.50 5.79
N VAL A 84 8.52 -15.60 5.14
CA VAL A 84 9.57 -15.59 4.11
C VAL A 84 9.16 -14.72 2.91
N ILE A 85 7.94 -14.87 2.40
CA ILE A 85 7.44 -14.07 1.28
C ILE A 85 7.41 -12.59 1.66
N THR A 86 6.91 -12.26 2.85
CA THR A 86 6.87 -10.88 3.34
C THR A 86 8.27 -10.28 3.44
N ALA A 87 9.23 -11.03 3.99
CA ALA A 87 10.62 -10.58 4.07
C ALA A 87 11.23 -10.33 2.68
N ILE A 88 11.00 -11.23 1.72
CA ILE A 88 11.46 -11.05 0.34
C ILE A 88 10.83 -9.81 -0.28
N LEU A 89 9.51 -9.61 -0.15
CA LEU A 89 8.83 -8.44 -0.70
C LEU A 89 9.36 -7.13 -0.09
N LEU A 90 9.59 -7.10 1.22
CA LEU A 90 10.14 -5.93 1.91
C LEU A 90 11.57 -5.64 1.46
N VAL A 91 12.43 -6.66 1.38
CA VAL A 91 13.82 -6.49 0.90
C VAL A 91 13.85 -6.03 -0.55
N THR A 92 13.08 -6.68 -1.42
CA THR A 92 13.05 -6.32 -2.85
C THR A 92 12.48 -4.92 -3.06
N GLY A 93 11.40 -4.57 -2.36
CA GLY A 93 10.83 -3.24 -2.38
C GLY A 93 11.80 -2.18 -1.88
N PHE A 94 12.54 -2.47 -0.80
CA PHE A 94 13.58 -1.59 -0.28
C PHE A 94 14.71 -1.40 -1.29
N MET A 95 15.20 -2.48 -1.91
CA MET A 95 16.25 -2.42 -2.94
C MET A 95 15.85 -1.68 -4.20
N ILE A 96 14.55 -1.59 -4.53
CA ILE A 96 14.05 -0.79 -5.66
C ILE A 96 14.04 0.71 -5.33
N ILE A 97 13.90 1.07 -4.06
CA ILE A 97 13.77 2.46 -3.61
C ILE A 97 15.14 3.16 -3.46
N ILE A 98 16.20 2.40 -3.15
CA ILE A 98 17.58 2.90 -3.00
C ILE A 98 18.32 2.86 -4.35
#